data_AF-A0A356ZUP7-F1
#
_entry.id   AF-A0A356ZUP7-F1
#
_cell.length_a   1.000
_cell.length_b   1.000
_cell.length_c   1.000
_cell.angle_alpha   90.00
_cell.angle_beta   90.00
_cell.angle_gamma   90.00
#
_symmetry.space_group_name_H-M   'P 1'
#
loop_
_entity.id
_entity.type
_entity.pdbx_description
1 polymer ?
#
loop_
_entity_poly.entity_id
_entity_poly.type
_entity_poly.pdbx_seq_one_letter_code
_entity_poly.pdbx_strand_id
1 'polypeptide(L)'
;MAEFASLVTRHQALGLIVALDFAEGVREELVEMGLEPVAKKDLLERVRLWDPLKQRIAVQALIYYTQYKEQNSALLTRVRTFFKDLDDRNSR
;
A
#
# COMPACT_ATOMS: atom_id res chain seq x y z
N MET A 1 -6.75 18.08 4.18
CA MET A 1 -5.28 17.92 4.14
C MET A 1 -4.59 18.72 5.25
N ALA A 2 -4.79 20.03 5.36
CA ALA A 2 -4.17 20.85 6.41
C ALA A 2 -4.45 20.35 7.86
N GLU A 3 -5.70 19.95 8.15
CA GLU A 3 -6.05 19.38 9.46
C GLU A 3 -5.28 18.07 9.74
N PHE A 4 -5.19 17.18 8.75
CA PHE A 4 -4.42 15.94 8.86
C PHE A 4 -2.93 16.22 9.10
N ALA A 5 -2.33 17.14 8.34
CA ALA A 5 -0.94 17.55 8.53
C ALA A 5 -0.71 18.10 9.96
N SER A 6 -1.62 18.95 10.45
CA SER A 6 -1.54 19.47 11.82
C SER A 6 -1.58 18.36 12.87
N LEU A 7 -2.42 17.34 12.71
CA LEU A 7 -2.46 16.19 13.60
C LEU A 7 -1.16 15.40 13.56
N VAL A 8 -0.63 15.12 12.36
CA VAL A 8 0.63 14.40 12.17
C VAL A 8 1.78 15.12 12.89
N THR A 9 1.92 16.43 12.69
CA THR A 9 2.94 17.26 13.36
C THR A 9 2.75 17.26 14.87
N ARG A 10 1.51 17.48 15.34
CA ARG A 10 1.19 17.52 16.77
C ARG A 10 1.55 16.22 17.50
N HIS A 11 1.35 15.09 16.83
CA HIS A 11 1.59 13.77 17.41
C HIS A 11 2.98 13.20 17.10
N GLN A 12 3.85 13.96 16.43
CA GLN A 12 5.16 13.49 15.95
C GLN A 12 5.06 12.14 15.22
N ALA A 13 3.99 11.97 14.45
CA ALA A 13 3.67 10.74 13.75
C ALA A 13 4.23 10.75 12.31
N LEU A 14 4.19 9.59 11.65
CA LEU A 14 4.44 9.48 10.21
C LEU A 14 3.12 9.63 9.44
N GLY A 15 2.96 10.74 8.71
CA GLY A 15 1.77 11.01 7.89
C GLY A 15 1.94 10.54 6.46
N LEU A 16 1.40 9.36 6.12
CA LEU A 16 1.48 8.81 4.77
C LEU A 16 0.27 9.22 3.93
N ILE A 17 0.50 9.75 2.73
CA ILE A 17 -0.53 9.92 1.70
C ILE A 17 -0.25 8.92 0.59
N VAL A 18 -1.12 7.91 0.45
CA VAL A 18 -0.92 6.81 -0.50
C VAL A 18 -1.85 6.97 -1.70
N ALA A 19 -1.28 6.99 -2.91
CA ALA A 19 -2.03 7.12 -4.15
C ALA A 19 -1.46 6.22 -5.26
N LEU A 20 -2.21 6.04 -6.35
CA LEU A 20 -1.67 5.35 -7.53
C LEU A 20 -0.62 6.21 -8.23
N ASP A 21 -0.89 7.51 -8.35
CA ASP A 21 0.01 8.52 -8.86
C ASP A 21 -0.36 9.89 -8.29
N PHE A 22 0.49 10.90 -8.49
CA PHE A 22 0.26 12.28 -8.12
C PHE A 22 0.36 13.19 -9.34
N ALA A 23 -0.47 14.23 -9.39
CA ALA A 23 -0.31 15.29 -10.37
C ALA A 23 0.98 16.08 -10.10
N GLU A 24 1.47 16.78 -11.12
CA GLU A 24 2.65 17.65 -11.03
C GLU A 24 2.49 18.67 -9.89
N GLY A 25 3.54 18.88 -9.11
CA GLY A 25 3.57 19.81 -7.97
C GLY A 25 2.93 19.29 -6.67
N VAL A 26 2.03 18.29 -6.76
CA VAL A 26 1.29 17.82 -5.57
C VAL A 26 2.21 17.10 -4.58
N ARG A 27 3.26 16.42 -5.06
CA ARG A 27 4.19 15.72 -4.16
C ARG A 27 4.96 16.72 -3.31
N GLU A 28 5.42 17.79 -3.93
CA GLU A 28 6.17 18.87 -3.31
C GLU A 28 5.32 19.57 -2.25
N GLU A 29 4.08 19.93 -2.58
CA GLU A 29 3.13 20.52 -1.63
C GLU A 29 2.90 19.63 -0.40
N LEU A 30 2.77 18.31 -0.59
CA LEU A 30 2.58 17.37 0.52
C LEU A 30 3.82 17.29 1.41
N VAL A 31 5.01 17.29 0.82
CA VAL A 31 6.28 17.28 1.57
C VAL A 31 6.44 18.57 2.37
N GLU A 32 6.09 19.73 1.82
CA GLU A 32 6.10 21.01 2.54
C GLU A 32 5.14 21.01 3.74
N MET A 33 4.05 20.24 3.68
CA MET A 33 3.15 20.03 4.81
C MET A 33 3.66 19.03 5.86
N GLY A 34 4.86 18.47 5.68
CA GLY A 34 5.41 17.43 6.55
C GLY A 34 4.76 16.06 6.37
N LEU A 35 4.12 15.82 5.22
CA LEU A 35 3.53 14.54 4.84
C LEU A 35 4.43 13.80 3.86
N GLU A 36 4.37 12.47 3.90
CA GLU A 36 5.14 11.59 3.02
C GLU A 36 4.22 11.08 1.89
N PRO A 37 4.35 11.60 0.65
CA PRO A 37 3.62 11.09 -0.50
C PRO A 37 4.20 9.76 -0.96
N VAL A 38 3.35 8.74 -1.04
CA VAL A 38 3.71 7.39 -1.48
C VAL A 38 2.87 6.98 -2.67
N ALA A 39 3.48 6.95 -3.86
CA ALA A 39 2.85 6.48 -5.07
C ALA A 39 3.06 4.97 -5.25
N LYS A 40 2.32 4.37 -6.19
CA LYS A 40 2.50 2.96 -6.57
C LYS A 40 3.94 2.64 -6.95
N LYS A 41 4.63 3.53 -7.69
CA LYS A 41 6.03 3.33 -8.09
C LYS A 41 6.96 3.22 -6.88
N ASP A 42 6.74 4.07 -5.88
CA ASP A 42 7.56 4.14 -4.66
C ASP A 42 7.40 2.83 -3.86
N LEU A 43 6.17 2.31 -3.77
CA LEU A 43 5.90 1.01 -3.15
C LEU A 43 6.56 -0.15 -3.90
N LEU A 44 6.48 -0.16 -5.24
CA LEU A 44 7.09 -1.20 -6.06
C LEU A 44 8.63 -1.19 -5.90
N GLU A 45 9.25 -0.02 -5.88
CA GLU A 45 10.69 0.13 -5.63
C GLU A 45 11.08 -0.39 -4.25
N ARG A 46 10.34 0.00 -3.20
CA ARG A 46 10.58 -0.49 -1.83
C ARG A 46 10.46 -2.02 -1.74
N VAL A 47 9.41 -2.59 -2.33
CA VAL A 47 9.18 -4.05 -2.33
C VAL A 47 10.23 -4.81 -3.14
N ARG A 48 10.75 -4.23 -4.24
CA ARG A 48 11.82 -4.83 -5.05
C ARG A 48 13.13 -5.04 -4.27
N LEU A 49 13.38 -4.23 -3.24
CA LEU A 49 14.56 -4.38 -2.38
C LEU A 49 14.41 -5.51 -1.36
N TRP A 50 13.21 -6.07 -1.21
CA TRP A 50 12.99 -7.17 -0.28
C TRP A 50 13.44 -8.49 -0.88
N ASP A 51 14.02 -9.36 -0.05
CA ASP A 51 14.27 -10.73 -0.43
C ASP A 51 12.96 -11.48 -0.72
N PRO A 52 13.00 -12.55 -1.54
CA PRO A 52 11.80 -13.30 -1.92
C PRO A 52 11.01 -13.87 -0.74
N LEU A 53 11.67 -14.18 0.38
CA LEU A 53 11.01 -14.73 1.56
C LEU A 53 10.12 -13.66 2.22
N LYS A 54 10.63 -12.43 2.40
CA LYS A 54 9.84 -11.30 2.91
C LYS A 54 8.64 -10.99 2.03
N GLN A 55 8.81 -10.99 0.70
CA GLN A 55 7.70 -10.76 -0.23
C GLN A 55 6.61 -11.83 -0.08
N ARG A 56 7.00 -13.11 0.02
CA ARG A 56 6.06 -14.23 0.23
C ARG A 56 5.30 -14.11 1.55
N ILE A 57 6.00 -13.78 2.64
CA ILE A 57 5.38 -13.61 3.97
C ILE A 57 4.38 -12.44 3.95
N ALA A 58 4.71 -11.33 3.28
CA ALA A 58 3.82 -10.18 3.18
C ALA A 58 2.50 -10.53 2.44
N VAL A 59 2.58 -11.29 1.36
CA VAL A 59 1.40 -11.79 0.64
C VAL A 59 0.54 -12.70 1.53
N GLN A 60 1.17 -13.65 2.24
CA GLN A 60 0.47 -14.54 3.15
C GLN A 60 -0.22 -13.78 4.29
N ALA A 61 0.44 -12.78 4.85
CA ALA A 61 -0.11 -11.92 5.89
C ALA A 61 -1.35 -11.14 5.40
N LEU A 62 -1.34 -10.65 4.15
CA LEU A 62 -2.49 -9.98 3.55
C LEU A 62 -3.69 -10.94 3.39
N ILE A 63 -3.45 -12.16 2.90
CA ILE A 63 -4.51 -13.18 2.75
C ILE A 63 -5.08 -13.54 4.13
N TYR A 64 -4.21 -13.73 5.13
CA TYR A 64 -4.63 -14.00 6.49
C TYR A 64 -5.48 -12.85 7.06
N TYR A 65 -5.02 -11.60 6.93
CA TYR A 65 -5.75 -10.44 7.45
C TYR A 65 -7.13 -10.30 6.81
N THR A 66 -7.20 -10.39 5.48
CA THR A 66 -8.48 -10.28 4.75
C THR A 66 -9.45 -11.40 5.12
N GLN A 67 -8.96 -12.62 5.37
CA GLN A 67 -9.80 -13.75 5.75
C GLN A 67 -10.27 -13.69 7.22
N TYR A 68 -9.38 -13.35 8.16
CA TYR A 68 -9.63 -13.57 9.59
C TYR A 68 -9.86 -12.30 10.39
N LYS A 69 -9.42 -11.13 9.91
CA LYS A 69 -9.59 -9.84 10.60
C LYS A 69 -10.73 -9.01 10.02
N GLU A 70 -10.73 -8.80 8.71
CA GLU A 70 -11.81 -8.05 8.03
C GLU A 70 -13.13 -8.82 8.00
N GLN A 71 -13.07 -10.16 7.96
CA GLN A 71 -14.24 -11.05 7.84
C GLN A 71 -15.17 -10.70 6.67
N ASN A 72 -14.64 -10.05 5.63
CA ASN A 72 -15.38 -9.61 4.46
C ASN A 72 -15.24 -10.63 3.33
N SER A 73 -16.31 -11.42 3.11
CA SER A 73 -16.35 -12.49 2.12
C SER A 73 -16.17 -12.00 0.67
N ALA A 74 -16.67 -10.80 0.35
CA ALA A 74 -16.52 -10.20 -0.97
C ALA A 74 -15.07 -9.78 -1.24
N LEU A 75 -14.41 -9.20 -0.25
CA LEU A 75 -12.99 -8.85 -0.33
C LEU A 75 -12.12 -10.11 -0.49
N LEU A 76 -12.36 -11.13 0.33
CA LEU A 76 -11.63 -12.39 0.24
C LEU A 76 -11.77 -13.03 -1.14
N THR A 77 -12.99 -13.02 -1.70
CA THR A 77 -13.24 -13.52 -3.07
C THR A 77 -12.43 -12.75 -4.09
N ARG A 78 -12.47 -11.41 -4.07
CA ARG A 78 -11.71 -10.56 -5.00
C ARG A 78 -10.20 -10.81 -4.92
N VAL A 79 -9.66 -10.94 -3.71
CA VAL A 79 -8.23 -11.20 -3.48
C VAL A 79 -7.84 -12.58 -4.01
N ARG A 80 -8.63 -13.63 -3.74
CA ARG A 80 -8.38 -14.98 -4.25
C ARG A 80 -8.45 -15.06 -5.76
N THR A 81 -9.45 -14.43 -6.38
CA THR A 81 -9.57 -14.37 -7.84
C THR A 81 -8.34 -13.68 -8.45
N PHE A 82 -7.91 -12.56 -7.89
CA PHE A 82 -6.72 -11.85 -8.35
C PHE A 82 -5.45 -12.72 -8.34
N PHE A 83 -5.22 -13.47 -7.26
CA PHE A 83 -4.06 -14.37 -7.18
C PHE A 83 -4.17 -15.55 -8.16
N LYS A 84 -5.35 -16.15 -8.30
CA LYS A 84 -5.59 -17.21 -9.28
C LYS A 84 -5.28 -16.74 -10.71
N ASP A 85 -5.76 -15.55 -11.08
CA ASP A 85 -5.51 -14.97 -12.40
C ASP A 85 -4.02 -14.68 -12.64
N LEU A 86 -3.23 -14.44 -11.59
CA LEU A 86 -1.78 -14.26 -11.70
C LEU A 86 -1.06 -15.60 -11.92
N ASP A 87 -1.43 -16.65 -11.18
CA ASP A 87 -0.85 -17.98 -11.33
C ASP A 87 -1.12 -18.55 -12.74
N ASP A 88 -2.34 -18.36 -13.25
CA ASP A 88 -2.73 -18.78 -14.60
C ASP A 88 -1.94 -18.04 -15.70
N ARG A 89 -1.52 -16.79 -15.45
CA ARG A 89 -0.69 -16.00 -16.37
C ARG A 89 0.78 -16.42 -16.35
N ASN A 90 1.29 -16.84 -15.19
CA ASN A 90 2.69 -17.27 -15.04
C ASN A 90 2.91 -18.74 -15.45
N SER A 91 1.84 -19.52 -15.61
CA SER A 91 1.87 -20.94 -16.00
C SER A 91 1.71 -21.15 -17.53
N ARG A 92 1.58 -20.07 -18.30
CA ARG A 92 1.54 -20.04 -19.77
C ARG A 92 2.85 -19.47 -20.31
#